data_AF-A0A3R7RFR7-F1
#
_entry.id   AF-A0A3R7RFR7-F1
#
_cell.length_a   1.000
_cell.length_b   1.000
_cell.length_c   1.000
_cell.angle_alpha   90.00
_cell.angle_beta   90.00
_cell.angle_gamma   90.00
#
_symmetry.space_group_name_H-M   'P 1'
#
loop_
_entity.id
_entity.type
_entity.pdbx_description
1 polymer ?
#
loop_
_entity_poly.entity_id
_entity_poly.type
_entity_poly.pdbx_seq_one_letter_code
_entity_poly.pdbx_strand_id
1 'polypeptide(L)'
;MFTCSRRCFFAAPVQPLLWFGRRGAFAVPHPSKVKNGGEDAFLVHTNGIGVADGVGGYARVGIDPAVFTRNVMRFTRHALEKDQNRGTITALEALNYGFAEAQKKRQLGGCPVSLVTLVDGRFASVLNLGDCGTICLRSSKLFFATAAQQHRFNCPYQLPEDLPSAGDRTTLELSEGDVFLCASDGLLDNVDISDILQRLRDVERHGCQYVAETLVEEACRNGADEKFMSPFAKNANAMGYHYTGGKEDDVTVVVAQLTRLDVEPNACPGLITELLNLPTG
;
A
#
# COMPACT_ATOMS: atom_id res chain seq x y z
N MET A 1 0.88 24.36 61.67
CA MET A 1 1.73 24.25 60.46
C MET A 1 1.13 23.16 59.58
N PHE A 2 0.42 23.52 58.51
CA PHE A 2 -0.01 22.57 57.49
C PHE A 2 0.85 22.82 56.26
N THR A 3 1.75 21.88 55.96
CA THR A 3 2.61 21.90 54.77
C THR A 3 1.79 21.49 53.56
N CYS A 4 1.50 22.46 52.69
CA CYS A 4 0.90 22.25 51.38
C CYS A 4 1.95 21.62 50.45
N SER A 5 1.82 20.31 50.21
CA SER A 5 2.59 19.60 49.18
C SER A 5 2.07 20.00 47.80
N ARG A 6 2.78 20.91 47.12
CA ARG A 6 2.58 21.17 45.69
C ARG A 6 2.93 19.91 44.90
N ARG A 7 1.91 19.19 44.44
CA ARG A 7 2.07 18.18 43.39
C ARG A 7 2.41 18.92 42.10
N CYS A 8 3.65 18.82 41.64
CA CYS A 8 4.01 19.18 40.27
C CYS A 8 3.26 18.25 39.33
N PHE A 9 2.24 18.77 38.65
CA PHE A 9 1.67 18.12 37.49
C PHE A 9 2.71 18.22 36.37
N PHE A 10 3.49 17.15 36.18
CA PHE A 10 4.21 16.98 34.92
C PHE A 10 3.14 16.79 33.84
N ALA A 11 3.02 17.76 32.94
CA ALA A 11 2.25 17.56 31.72
C ALA A 11 2.80 16.32 31.01
N ALA A 12 1.92 15.41 30.59
CA ALA A 12 2.32 14.28 29.77
C ALA A 12 3.08 14.82 28.55
N PRO A 13 4.23 14.22 28.16
CA PRO A 13 4.97 14.67 27.00
C PRO A 13 4.04 14.66 25.78
N VAL A 14 3.93 15.80 25.10
CA VAL A 14 3.18 15.92 23.85
C VAL A 14 3.83 14.95 22.86
N GLN A 15 3.09 13.92 22.42
CA GLN A 15 3.64 13.00 21.42
C GLN A 15 4.06 13.78 20.17
N PRO A 16 5.25 13.49 19.61
CA PRO A 16 5.74 14.17 18.42
C PRO A 16 4.81 13.88 17.25
N LEU A 17 4.66 14.87 16.37
CA LEU A 17 3.97 14.66 15.10
C LEU A 17 4.86 13.78 14.21
N LEU A 18 4.22 12.87 13.47
CA LEU A 18 4.90 11.88 12.65
C LEU A 18 4.55 12.01 11.17
N TRP A 19 5.49 11.58 10.34
CA TRP A 19 5.32 11.41 8.90
C TRP A 19 6.04 10.16 8.40
N PHE A 20 5.74 9.72 7.17
CA PHE A 20 6.50 8.68 6.46
C PHE A 20 7.86 9.23 6.02
N GLY A 21 8.81 9.35 6.96
CA GLY A 21 10.12 9.94 6.71
C GLY A 21 11.11 8.99 6.05
N ARG A 22 11.02 7.68 6.30
CA ARG A 22 11.84 6.67 5.60
C ARG A 22 10.94 5.81 4.72
N ARG A 23 11.20 5.79 3.42
CA ARG A 23 10.35 5.17 2.41
C ARG A 23 11.17 4.37 1.42
N GLY A 24 10.57 3.32 0.88
CA GLY A 24 11.10 2.54 -0.21
C GLY A 24 9.94 1.98 -1.03
N ALA A 25 10.13 1.93 -2.33
CA ALA A 25 9.15 1.39 -3.25
C ALA A 25 9.86 0.59 -4.32
N PHE A 26 9.28 -0.56 -4.65
CA PHE A 26 9.76 -1.37 -5.75
C PHE A 26 8.58 -2.05 -6.44
N ALA A 27 8.70 -2.20 -7.76
CA ALA A 27 7.66 -2.80 -8.58
C ALA A 27 8.31 -3.57 -9.72
N VAL A 28 7.82 -4.79 -9.97
CA VAL A 28 8.23 -5.63 -11.08
C VAL A 28 6.95 -6.06 -11.81
N PRO A 29 6.79 -5.66 -13.09
CA PRO A 29 5.68 -6.16 -13.90
C PRO A 29 5.77 -7.66 -14.12
N HIS A 30 4.62 -8.30 -14.32
CA HIS A 30 4.52 -9.63 -14.88
C HIS A 30 5.38 -9.74 -16.15
N PRO A 31 6.10 -10.86 -16.39
CA PRO A 31 7.02 -10.98 -17.52
C PRO A 31 6.40 -10.65 -18.90
N SER A 32 5.13 -11.00 -19.11
CA SER A 32 4.38 -10.68 -20.34
C SER A 32 4.00 -9.19 -20.49
N LYS A 33 4.00 -8.43 -19.38
CA LYS A 33 3.59 -7.02 -19.26
C LYS A 33 4.77 -6.06 -19.05
N VAL A 34 6.02 -6.52 -19.19
CA VAL A 34 7.21 -5.67 -18.98
C VAL A 34 7.25 -4.49 -19.95
N LYS A 35 6.80 -4.68 -21.20
CA LYS A 35 6.86 -3.62 -22.24
C LYS A 35 5.99 -2.40 -21.92
N ASN A 36 4.87 -2.58 -21.23
CA ASN A 36 3.97 -1.50 -20.81
C ASN A 36 4.13 -1.12 -19.33
N GLY A 37 5.03 -1.79 -18.60
CA GLY A 37 5.33 -1.50 -17.20
C GLY A 37 4.27 -2.03 -16.23
N GLY A 38 3.57 -3.11 -16.60
CA GLY A 38 2.51 -3.68 -15.75
C GLY A 38 1.26 -2.81 -15.65
N GLU A 39 0.33 -3.28 -14.85
CA GLU A 39 -1.00 -2.72 -14.61
C GLU A 39 -1.14 -2.15 -13.19
N ASP A 40 -0.24 -2.57 -12.28
CA ASP A 40 -0.02 -1.99 -10.97
C ASP A 40 0.33 -0.49 -11.00
N ALA A 41 0.00 0.21 -9.92
CA ALA A 41 0.49 1.54 -9.60
C ALA A 41 0.63 1.74 -8.09
N PHE A 42 1.47 2.70 -7.69
CA PHE A 42 1.58 3.11 -6.30
C PHE A 42 1.63 4.63 -6.18
N LEU A 43 1.43 5.11 -4.96
CA LEU A 43 1.77 6.47 -4.56
C LEU A 43 2.64 6.46 -3.30
N VAL A 44 3.60 7.37 -3.26
CA VAL A 44 4.44 7.64 -2.09
C VAL A 44 4.47 9.15 -1.84
N HIS A 45 4.15 9.53 -0.60
CA HIS A 45 4.17 10.89 -0.09
C HIS A 45 4.52 10.87 1.42
N THR A 46 4.99 11.97 1.99
CA THR A 46 5.26 12.09 3.43
C THR A 46 4.03 11.83 4.30
N ASN A 47 2.85 12.18 3.81
CA ASN A 47 1.56 11.97 4.50
C ASN A 47 0.68 10.88 3.88
N GLY A 48 1.18 10.08 2.95
CA GLY A 48 0.41 8.94 2.46
C GLY A 48 1.18 7.99 1.57
N ILE A 49 0.83 6.71 1.65
CA ILE A 49 1.36 5.63 0.83
C ILE A 49 0.21 4.74 0.38
N GLY A 50 0.32 4.14 -0.79
CA GLY A 50 -0.69 3.21 -1.25
C GLY A 50 -0.28 2.46 -2.50
N VAL A 51 -0.97 1.35 -2.75
CA VAL A 51 -0.82 0.51 -3.94
C VAL A 51 -2.21 0.29 -4.53
N ALA A 52 -2.27 0.24 -5.85
CA ALA A 52 -3.44 -0.17 -6.60
C ALA A 52 -3.00 -1.17 -7.67
N ASP A 53 -3.80 -2.22 -7.85
CA ASP A 53 -3.53 -3.28 -8.82
C ASP A 53 -4.50 -3.15 -10.00
N GLY A 54 -3.98 -3.13 -11.23
CA GLY A 54 -4.82 -2.99 -12.41
C GLY A 54 -5.40 -4.34 -12.85
N VAL A 55 -6.73 -4.43 -12.92
CA VAL A 55 -7.39 -5.70 -13.25
C VAL A 55 -7.21 -6.05 -14.73
N GLY A 56 -6.40 -7.07 -15.00
CA GLY A 56 -6.03 -7.51 -16.36
C GLY A 56 -7.18 -8.00 -17.26
N GLY A 57 -8.41 -8.15 -16.73
CA GLY A 57 -9.60 -8.50 -17.51
C GLY A 57 -9.87 -7.54 -18.67
N TYR A 58 -9.53 -6.25 -18.50
CA TYR A 58 -9.71 -5.21 -19.51
C TYR A 58 -8.82 -5.39 -20.76
N ALA A 59 -7.63 -5.99 -20.60
CA ALA A 59 -6.73 -6.25 -21.72
C ALA A 59 -7.37 -7.17 -22.77
N ARG A 60 -8.27 -8.07 -22.36
CA ARG A 60 -8.99 -9.00 -23.26
C ARG A 60 -9.95 -8.30 -24.23
N VAL A 61 -10.36 -7.08 -23.91
CA VAL A 61 -11.21 -6.24 -24.75
C VAL A 61 -10.44 -5.06 -25.36
N GLY A 62 -9.10 -5.13 -25.36
CA GLY A 62 -8.21 -4.15 -25.98
C GLY A 62 -8.05 -2.85 -25.19
N ILE A 63 -8.36 -2.86 -23.90
CA ILE A 63 -8.22 -1.71 -23.00
C ILE A 63 -7.01 -1.95 -22.10
N ASP A 64 -6.07 -1.00 -22.05
CA ASP A 64 -4.94 -1.03 -21.11
C ASP A 64 -5.41 -0.51 -19.73
N PRO A 65 -5.57 -1.39 -18.71
CA PRO A 65 -6.06 -0.97 -17.40
C PRO A 65 -5.04 -0.11 -16.65
N ALA A 66 -3.75 -0.18 -17.01
CA ALA A 66 -2.69 0.53 -16.32
C ALA A 66 -2.90 2.05 -16.31
N VAL A 67 -3.49 2.61 -17.38
CA VAL A 67 -3.67 4.06 -17.48
C VAL A 67 -4.70 4.57 -16.47
N PHE A 68 -5.79 3.81 -16.27
CA PHE A 68 -6.78 4.10 -15.24
C PHE A 68 -6.16 4.00 -13.84
N THR A 69 -5.47 2.90 -13.54
CA THR A 69 -4.85 2.63 -12.25
C THR A 69 -3.80 3.69 -11.88
N ARG A 70 -2.92 4.04 -12.82
CA ARG A 70 -1.92 5.11 -12.66
C ARG A 70 -2.57 6.47 -12.43
N ASN A 71 -3.69 6.76 -13.11
CA ASN A 71 -4.41 8.02 -12.91
C ASN A 71 -5.06 8.12 -11.53
N VAL A 72 -5.67 7.03 -11.03
CA VAL A 72 -6.20 6.98 -9.67
C VAL A 72 -5.10 7.33 -8.67
N MET A 73 -3.95 6.64 -8.72
CA MET A 73 -2.85 6.90 -7.78
C MET A 73 -2.21 8.28 -7.95
N ARG A 74 -2.04 8.76 -9.18
CA ARG A 74 -1.54 10.12 -9.46
C ARG A 74 -2.44 11.20 -8.86
N PHE A 75 -3.74 11.12 -9.08
CA PHE A 75 -4.66 12.14 -8.58
C PHE A 75 -4.90 12.02 -7.07
N THR A 76 -4.89 10.81 -6.50
CA THR A 76 -4.89 10.61 -5.05
C THR A 76 -3.64 11.25 -4.42
N ARG A 77 -2.45 11.06 -4.99
CA ARG A 77 -1.24 11.75 -4.53
C ARG A 77 -1.38 13.27 -4.65
N HIS A 78 -1.98 13.76 -5.72
CA HIS A 78 -2.20 15.19 -5.92
C HIS A 78 -3.11 15.83 -4.85
N ALA A 79 -4.08 15.09 -4.30
CA ALA A 79 -4.83 15.54 -3.12
C ALA A 79 -3.92 15.78 -1.91
N LEU A 80 -2.97 14.87 -1.65
CA LEU A 80 -2.01 14.99 -0.55
C LEU A 80 -1.03 16.16 -0.77
N GLU A 81 -0.64 16.43 -2.01
CA GLU A 81 0.19 17.59 -2.34
C GLU A 81 -0.54 18.92 -2.08
N LYS A 82 -1.84 18.97 -2.40
CA LYS A 82 -2.70 20.13 -2.11
C LYS A 82 -2.91 20.39 -0.62
N ASP A 83 -2.85 19.34 0.20
CA ASP A 83 -2.88 19.45 1.66
C ASP A 83 -1.63 20.12 2.23
N GLN A 84 -0.54 20.25 1.46
CA GLN A 84 0.71 20.89 1.88
C GLN A 84 1.27 20.32 3.19
N ASN A 85 1.21 19.00 3.34
CA ASN A 85 1.63 18.28 4.54
C ASN A 85 0.90 18.64 5.85
N ARG A 86 -0.28 19.25 5.79
CA ARG A 86 -1.06 19.60 6.99
C ARG A 86 -1.63 18.36 7.71
N GLY A 87 -1.74 17.24 7.02
CA GLY A 87 -2.29 16.00 7.55
C GLY A 87 -3.80 16.11 7.79
N THR A 88 -4.55 16.77 6.91
CA THR A 88 -6.01 16.97 7.12
C THR A 88 -6.89 16.02 6.31
N ILE A 89 -6.30 15.25 5.39
CA ILE A 89 -7.04 14.42 4.44
C ILE A 89 -6.97 12.94 4.84
N THR A 90 -8.14 12.34 5.04
CA THR A 90 -8.28 10.89 5.27
C THR A 90 -8.04 10.07 3.99
N ALA A 91 -7.78 8.77 4.11
CA ALA A 91 -7.60 7.90 2.96
C ALA A 91 -8.84 7.87 2.06
N LEU A 92 -10.04 7.91 2.65
CA LEU A 92 -11.28 7.98 1.89
C LEU A 92 -11.40 9.27 1.08
N GLU A 93 -11.09 10.42 1.66
CA GLU A 93 -11.15 11.71 0.96
C GLU A 93 -10.12 11.80 -0.17
N ALA A 94 -8.89 11.34 0.09
CA ALA A 94 -7.83 11.28 -0.92
C ALA A 94 -8.20 10.35 -2.09
N LEU A 95 -8.75 9.16 -1.80
CA LEU A 95 -9.18 8.22 -2.83
C LEU A 95 -10.41 8.73 -3.60
N ASN A 96 -11.39 9.33 -2.92
CA ASN A 96 -12.54 9.96 -3.59
C ASN A 96 -12.11 11.05 -4.57
N TYR A 97 -11.17 11.91 -4.16
CA TYR A 97 -10.61 12.93 -5.05
C TYR A 97 -9.91 12.29 -6.25
N GLY A 98 -9.02 11.32 -6.00
CA GLY A 98 -8.27 10.65 -7.06
C GLY A 98 -9.15 9.92 -8.06
N PHE A 99 -10.15 9.19 -7.56
CA PHE A 99 -11.14 8.50 -8.36
C PHE A 99 -11.97 9.47 -9.22
N ALA A 100 -12.48 10.54 -8.63
CA ALA A 100 -13.28 11.53 -9.35
C ALA A 100 -12.49 12.22 -10.47
N GLU A 101 -11.21 12.56 -10.26
CA GLU A 101 -10.36 13.13 -11.30
C GLU A 101 -9.98 12.09 -12.38
N ALA A 102 -9.74 10.83 -11.98
CA ALA A 102 -9.47 9.75 -12.93
C ALA A 102 -10.67 9.48 -13.84
N GLN A 103 -11.89 9.47 -13.31
CA GLN A 103 -13.12 9.30 -14.10
C GLN A 103 -13.31 10.38 -15.16
N LYS A 104 -12.87 11.63 -14.91
CA LYS A 104 -12.92 12.71 -15.91
C LYS A 104 -12.06 12.43 -17.14
N LYS A 105 -11.04 11.56 -17.02
CA LYS A 105 -10.22 11.12 -18.16
C LYS A 105 -10.94 10.13 -19.08
N ARG A 106 -12.09 9.59 -18.66
CA ARG A 106 -12.92 8.65 -19.43
C ARG A 106 -12.13 7.43 -19.91
N GLN A 107 -11.13 7.03 -19.14
CA GLN A 107 -10.38 5.81 -19.37
C GLN A 107 -11.09 4.66 -18.69
N LEU A 108 -11.23 3.57 -19.42
CA LEU A 108 -11.76 2.33 -18.88
C LEU A 108 -10.63 1.56 -18.20
N GLY A 109 -10.98 0.82 -17.17
CA GLY A 109 -10.06 0.04 -16.35
C GLY A 109 -10.71 -0.22 -15.00
N GLY A 110 -10.02 -0.98 -14.16
CA GLY A 110 -10.43 -1.16 -12.78
C GLY A 110 -9.26 -1.54 -11.89
N CYS A 111 -9.37 -1.21 -10.60
CA CYS A 111 -8.33 -1.52 -9.64
C CYS A 111 -8.83 -1.68 -8.19
N PRO A 112 -8.41 -2.76 -7.51
CA PRO A 112 -8.23 -2.77 -6.06
C PRO A 112 -7.28 -1.67 -5.61
N VAL A 113 -7.47 -1.15 -4.39
CA VAL A 113 -6.65 -0.09 -3.80
C VAL A 113 -6.47 -0.29 -2.30
N SER A 114 -5.24 -0.23 -1.83
CA SER A 114 -4.87 -0.12 -0.41
C SER A 114 -4.15 1.20 -0.17
N LEU A 115 -4.66 2.01 0.77
CA LEU A 115 -4.19 3.37 1.00
C LEU A 115 -4.09 3.69 2.49
N VAL A 116 -2.99 4.33 2.87
CA VAL A 116 -2.78 4.88 4.21
C VAL A 116 -2.47 6.37 4.08
N THR A 117 -3.20 7.22 4.80
CA THR A 117 -2.85 8.64 4.97
C THR A 117 -2.65 8.98 6.43
N LEU A 118 -1.86 10.03 6.71
CA LEU A 118 -1.60 10.49 8.06
C LEU A 118 -2.48 11.71 8.38
N VAL A 119 -3.23 11.60 9.47
CA VAL A 119 -4.13 12.65 9.97
C VAL A 119 -3.56 13.23 11.26
N ASP A 120 -3.43 14.55 11.30
CA ASP A 120 -2.86 15.34 12.39
C ASP A 120 -1.47 14.87 12.87
N GLY A 121 -0.73 14.13 12.03
CA GLY A 121 0.54 13.49 12.39
C GLY A 121 0.43 12.49 13.56
N ARG A 122 -0.77 12.07 13.93
CA ARG A 122 -1.08 11.24 15.12
C ARG A 122 -1.83 9.96 14.77
N PHE A 123 -2.56 9.97 13.67
CA PHE A 123 -3.40 8.85 13.26
C PHE A 123 -3.08 8.43 11.83
N ALA A 124 -3.05 7.13 11.57
CA ALA A 124 -3.14 6.59 10.23
C ALA A 124 -4.62 6.34 9.89
N SER A 125 -5.11 6.96 8.83
CA SER A 125 -6.36 6.57 8.17
C SER A 125 -6.02 5.51 7.13
N VAL A 126 -6.49 4.28 7.35
CA VAL A 126 -6.31 3.15 6.44
C VAL A 126 -7.61 2.91 5.69
N LEU A 127 -7.52 2.68 4.38
CA LEU A 127 -8.60 2.24 3.51
C LEU A 127 -8.12 1.06 2.66
N ASN A 128 -8.88 -0.03 2.63
CA ASN A 128 -8.67 -1.15 1.72
C ASN A 128 -9.94 -1.40 0.90
N LEU A 129 -9.82 -1.39 -0.42
CA LEU A 129 -10.85 -1.77 -1.37
C LEU A 129 -10.29 -2.88 -2.27
N GLY A 130 -10.74 -4.11 -2.08
CA GLY A 130 -10.24 -5.27 -2.83
C GLY A 130 -9.15 -6.06 -2.11
N ASP A 131 -8.22 -6.65 -2.85
CA ASP A 131 -7.21 -7.61 -2.38
C ASP A 131 -5.75 -7.14 -2.49
N CYS A 132 -5.53 -5.85 -2.79
CA CYS A 132 -4.36 -5.17 -2.22
C CYS A 132 -4.41 -5.23 -0.68
N GLY A 133 -3.31 -4.89 -0.02
CA GLY A 133 -3.29 -4.91 1.45
C GLY A 133 -2.34 -3.92 2.11
N THR A 134 -2.60 -3.64 3.39
CA THR A 134 -1.74 -2.89 4.29
C THR A 134 -1.34 -3.79 5.46
N ILE A 135 -0.05 -3.84 5.80
CA ILE A 135 0.47 -4.46 7.02
C ILE A 135 1.23 -3.41 7.82
N CYS A 136 0.98 -3.32 9.13
CA CYS A 136 1.68 -2.45 10.06
C CYS A 136 2.41 -3.28 11.13
N LEU A 137 3.70 -3.00 11.29
CA LEU A 137 4.56 -3.56 12.32
C LEU A 137 4.85 -2.50 13.38
N ARG A 138 4.58 -2.81 14.65
CA ARG A 138 4.93 -1.99 15.81
C ARG A 138 5.86 -2.76 16.72
N SER A 139 6.99 -2.16 17.08
CA SER A 139 7.97 -2.81 17.97
C SER A 139 8.31 -4.24 17.52
N SER A 140 8.56 -4.43 16.22
CA SER A 140 8.87 -5.72 15.59
C SER A 140 7.77 -6.80 15.65
N LYS A 141 6.52 -6.44 15.95
CA LYS A 141 5.36 -7.34 15.98
C LYS A 141 4.25 -6.85 15.06
N LEU A 142 3.47 -7.79 14.53
CA LEU A 142 2.26 -7.47 13.77
C LEU A 142 1.33 -6.65 14.66
N PHE A 143 1.03 -5.43 14.22
CA PHE A 143 0.09 -4.53 14.89
C PHE A 143 -1.25 -4.50 14.17
N PHE A 144 -1.23 -4.45 12.84
CA PHE A 144 -2.43 -4.40 12.02
C PHE A 144 -2.17 -5.04 10.66
N ALA A 145 -3.19 -5.69 10.10
CA ALA A 145 -3.22 -6.13 8.71
C ALA A 145 -4.64 -6.01 8.18
N THR A 146 -4.80 -5.59 6.93
CA THR A 146 -6.11 -5.58 6.26
C THR A 146 -6.54 -7.00 5.88
N ALA A 147 -7.85 -7.21 5.79
CA ALA A 147 -8.41 -8.39 5.15
C ALA A 147 -8.70 -8.10 3.67
N ALA A 148 -8.48 -9.08 2.80
CA ALA A 148 -8.88 -8.99 1.40
C ALA A 148 -10.39 -8.93 1.26
N GLN A 149 -10.89 -8.08 0.37
CA GLN A 149 -12.30 -7.93 0.05
C GLN A 149 -12.56 -8.48 -1.35
N GLN A 150 -13.44 -9.47 -1.46
CA GLN A 150 -13.78 -10.11 -2.73
C GLN A 150 -15.26 -10.41 -2.83
N HIS A 151 -15.84 -10.24 -4.02
CA HIS A 151 -17.23 -10.66 -4.31
C HIS A 151 -17.35 -12.18 -4.36
N ARG A 152 -16.27 -12.85 -4.76
CA ARG A 152 -16.04 -14.30 -4.79
C ARG A 152 -14.54 -14.54 -4.91
N PHE A 153 -14.08 -15.77 -4.68
CA PHE A 153 -12.65 -16.11 -4.77
C PHE A 153 -12.00 -15.56 -6.05
N ASN A 154 -10.90 -14.80 -5.89
CA ASN A 154 -10.14 -14.16 -6.97
C ASN A 154 -10.96 -13.20 -7.85
N CYS A 155 -11.96 -12.54 -7.27
CA CYS A 155 -12.79 -11.51 -7.89
C CYS A 155 -12.94 -10.34 -6.90
N PRO A 156 -11.94 -9.45 -6.82
CA PRO A 156 -11.90 -8.41 -5.80
C PRO A 156 -12.93 -7.32 -6.01
N TYR A 157 -13.23 -6.64 -4.90
CA TYR A 157 -13.82 -5.31 -4.97
C TYR A 157 -12.86 -4.37 -5.69
N GLN A 158 -13.36 -3.53 -6.58
CA GLN A 158 -12.50 -2.68 -7.41
C GLN A 158 -13.20 -1.41 -7.88
N LEU A 159 -12.46 -0.33 -8.03
CA LEU A 159 -12.92 0.82 -8.80
C LEU A 159 -13.04 0.42 -10.28
N PRO A 160 -13.93 1.03 -11.08
CA PRO A 160 -15.03 1.90 -10.69
C PRO A 160 -16.30 1.15 -10.24
N GLU A 161 -16.30 -0.20 -10.28
CA GLU A 161 -17.48 -1.03 -9.98
C GLU A 161 -17.97 -0.81 -8.54
N ASP A 162 -17.04 -0.78 -7.60
CA ASP A 162 -17.25 -0.46 -6.20
C ASP A 162 -16.75 0.95 -5.89
N LEU A 163 -17.57 1.76 -5.22
CA LEU A 163 -17.17 3.11 -4.83
C LEU A 163 -16.11 3.07 -3.71
N PRO A 164 -15.25 4.10 -3.57
CA PRO A 164 -14.28 4.18 -2.47
C PRO A 164 -14.89 3.98 -1.07
N SER A 165 -16.16 4.37 -0.88
CA SER A 165 -16.89 4.19 0.38
C SER A 165 -17.23 2.74 0.73
N ALA A 166 -17.14 1.81 -0.22
CA ALA A 166 -17.32 0.37 0.02
C ALA A 166 -16.08 -0.28 0.65
N GLY A 167 -14.91 0.38 0.56
CA GLY A 167 -13.68 -0.12 1.17
C GLY A 167 -13.75 -0.13 2.69
N ASP A 168 -13.10 -1.14 3.29
CA ASP A 168 -12.93 -1.22 4.74
C ASP A 168 -12.02 -0.09 5.20
N ARG A 169 -12.40 0.53 6.32
CA ARG A 169 -11.70 1.70 6.88
C ARG A 169 -11.35 1.46 8.32
N THR A 170 -10.17 1.91 8.71
CA THR A 170 -9.70 1.86 10.10
C THR A 170 -8.85 3.08 10.41
N THR A 171 -8.89 3.53 11.66
CA THR A 171 -8.00 4.55 12.17
C THR A 171 -7.09 3.94 13.23
N LEU A 172 -5.78 4.13 13.07
CA LEU A 172 -4.76 3.64 14.00
C LEU A 172 -4.08 4.83 14.65
N GLU A 173 -3.92 4.80 15.97
CA GLU A 173 -2.99 5.73 16.65
C GLU A 173 -1.56 5.34 16.28
N LEU A 174 -0.74 6.32 15.93
CA LEU A 174 0.63 6.11 15.44
C LEU A 174 1.65 5.99 16.57
N SER A 175 2.78 5.38 16.28
CA SER A 175 3.97 5.44 17.11
C SER A 175 5.22 5.62 16.24
N GLU A 176 6.17 6.40 16.73
CA GLU A 176 7.46 6.55 16.05
C GLU A 176 8.10 5.17 15.83
N GLY A 177 8.64 4.94 14.63
CA GLY A 177 9.25 3.68 14.26
C GLY A 177 8.27 2.61 13.77
N ASP A 178 6.96 2.84 13.80
CA ASP A 178 6.00 1.94 13.13
C ASP A 178 6.37 1.81 11.65
N VAL A 179 6.31 0.58 11.14
CA VAL A 179 6.62 0.24 9.75
C VAL A 179 5.34 -0.19 9.05
N PHE A 180 4.96 0.51 8.00
CA PHE A 180 3.85 0.18 7.13
C PHE A 180 4.37 -0.44 5.83
N LEU A 181 3.64 -1.45 5.36
CA LEU A 181 3.76 -2.03 4.03
C LEU A 181 2.40 -1.89 3.35
N CYS A 182 2.38 -1.34 2.13
CA CYS A 182 1.27 -1.49 1.19
C CYS A 182 1.75 -2.36 0.03
N ALA A 183 0.94 -3.33 -0.39
CA ALA A 183 1.31 -4.22 -1.48
C ALA A 183 0.11 -4.66 -2.34
N SER A 184 0.38 -5.00 -3.59
CA SER A 184 -0.57 -5.68 -4.48
C SER A 184 -0.70 -7.17 -4.11
N ASP A 185 -1.71 -7.83 -4.68
CA ASP A 185 -1.93 -9.26 -4.48
C ASP A 185 -0.73 -10.09 -4.99
N GLY A 186 0.01 -9.62 -6.00
CA GLY A 186 1.24 -10.26 -6.48
C GLY A 186 2.28 -10.56 -5.39
N LEU A 187 2.33 -9.77 -4.30
CA LEU A 187 3.08 -10.13 -3.09
C LEU A 187 2.28 -11.10 -2.21
N LEU A 188 1.05 -10.71 -1.85
CA LEU A 188 0.25 -11.36 -0.80
C LEU A 188 -0.17 -12.79 -1.17
N ASP A 189 -0.28 -13.07 -2.46
CA ASP A 189 -0.60 -14.38 -3.01
C ASP A 189 0.62 -15.30 -3.09
N ASN A 190 1.85 -14.75 -3.01
CA ASN A 190 3.10 -15.47 -3.25
C ASN A 190 4.07 -15.49 -2.06
N VAL A 191 3.82 -14.73 -0.99
CA VAL A 191 4.67 -14.72 0.21
C VAL A 191 3.80 -14.81 1.47
N ASP A 192 4.07 -15.79 2.34
CA ASP A 192 3.33 -15.95 3.58
C ASP A 192 3.54 -14.74 4.51
N ILE A 193 2.49 -14.34 5.23
CA ILE A 193 2.55 -13.18 6.14
C ILE A 193 3.68 -13.28 7.17
N SER A 194 4.02 -14.50 7.63
CA SER A 194 5.14 -14.71 8.56
C SER A 194 6.48 -14.28 7.98
N ASP A 195 6.69 -14.53 6.69
CA ASP A 195 7.92 -14.21 5.98
C ASP A 195 7.96 -12.71 5.66
N ILE A 196 6.82 -12.13 5.27
CA ILE A 196 6.68 -10.66 5.15
C ILE A 196 7.07 -9.98 6.47
N LEU A 197 6.52 -10.43 7.59
CA LEU A 197 6.83 -9.87 8.91
C LEU A 197 8.31 -10.06 9.28
N GLN A 198 8.96 -11.14 8.82
CA GLN A 198 10.40 -11.32 9.00
C GLN A 198 11.19 -10.25 8.26
N ARG A 199 10.87 -9.99 6.98
CA ARG A 199 11.55 -8.95 6.18
C ARG A 199 11.30 -7.54 6.71
N LEU A 200 10.09 -7.24 7.19
CA LEU A 200 9.80 -5.92 7.75
C LEU A 200 10.60 -5.60 9.02
N ARG A 201 11.07 -6.60 9.77
CA ARG A 201 11.98 -6.40 10.91
C ARG A 201 13.35 -5.88 10.50
N ASP A 202 13.74 -6.06 9.24
CA ASP A 202 15.05 -5.64 8.72
C ASP A 202 15.08 -4.15 8.32
N VAL A 203 13.95 -3.43 8.37
CA VAL A 203 13.86 -2.01 7.98
C VAL A 203 14.81 -1.11 8.78
N GLU A 204 14.95 -1.33 10.08
CA GLU A 204 15.86 -0.52 10.91
C GLU A 204 17.33 -0.70 10.48
N ARG A 205 17.69 -1.92 10.06
CA ARG A 205 19.07 -2.31 9.72
C ARG A 205 19.44 -1.99 8.28
N HIS A 206 18.52 -2.24 7.34
CA HIS A 206 18.79 -2.21 5.90
C HIS A 206 18.02 -1.12 5.16
N GLY A 207 17.01 -0.52 5.79
CA GLY A 207 16.17 0.52 5.19
C GLY A 207 14.98 -0.03 4.40
N CYS A 208 13.99 0.84 4.19
CA CYS A 208 12.74 0.49 3.52
C CYS A 208 12.94 0.03 2.06
N GLN A 209 13.87 0.64 1.32
CA GLN A 209 14.10 0.32 -0.09
C GLN A 209 14.60 -1.12 -0.27
N TYR A 210 15.62 -1.51 0.49
CA TYR A 210 16.16 -2.88 0.47
C TYR A 210 15.08 -3.92 0.80
N VAL A 211 14.23 -3.64 1.79
CA VAL A 211 13.16 -4.55 2.20
C VAL A 211 12.08 -4.65 1.10
N ALA A 212 11.71 -3.55 0.46
CA ALA A 212 10.77 -3.56 -0.66
C ALA A 212 11.31 -4.41 -1.83
N GLU A 213 12.57 -4.21 -2.22
CA GLU A 213 13.24 -5.00 -3.27
C GLU A 213 13.26 -6.50 -2.91
N THR A 214 13.69 -6.83 -1.69
CA THR A 214 13.78 -8.23 -1.23
C THR A 214 12.42 -8.94 -1.28
N LEU A 215 11.35 -8.26 -0.85
CA LEU A 215 10.00 -8.81 -0.87
C LEU A 215 9.49 -9.04 -2.29
N VAL A 216 9.73 -8.08 -3.19
CA VAL A 216 9.34 -8.22 -4.60
C VAL A 216 10.10 -9.37 -5.27
N GLU A 217 11.42 -9.45 -5.06
CA GLU A 217 12.23 -10.54 -5.62
C GLU A 217 11.80 -11.92 -5.11
N GLU A 218 11.44 -12.01 -3.82
CA GLU A 218 10.91 -13.23 -3.21
C GLU A 218 9.55 -13.61 -3.81
N ALA A 219 8.64 -12.64 -3.95
CA ALA A 219 7.33 -12.83 -4.58
C ALA A 219 7.45 -13.28 -6.04
N CYS A 220 8.28 -12.62 -6.86
CA CYS A 220 8.48 -13.01 -8.26
C CYS A 220 9.05 -14.42 -8.38
N ARG A 221 10.01 -14.79 -7.51
CA ARG A 221 10.59 -16.14 -7.49
C ARG A 221 9.54 -17.20 -7.14
N ASN A 222 8.73 -16.92 -6.11
CA ASN A 222 7.69 -17.83 -5.65
C ASN A 222 6.54 -17.92 -6.67
N GLY A 223 6.17 -16.80 -7.29
CA GLY A 223 5.13 -16.70 -8.33
C GLY A 223 5.45 -17.52 -9.58
N ALA A 224 6.73 -17.61 -9.96
CA ALA A 224 7.19 -18.40 -11.10
C ALA A 224 7.36 -19.90 -10.80
N ASP A 225 7.29 -20.33 -9.53
CA ASP A 225 7.46 -21.74 -9.16
C ASP A 225 6.13 -22.50 -9.20
N GLU A 226 5.91 -23.28 -10.26
CA GLU A 226 4.70 -24.12 -10.46
C GLU A 226 4.49 -25.20 -9.39
N LYS A 227 5.48 -25.47 -8.53
CA LYS A 227 5.39 -26.47 -7.45
C LYS A 227 5.27 -25.84 -6.07
N PHE A 228 5.46 -24.53 -5.96
CA PHE A 228 5.35 -23.84 -4.69
C PHE A 228 3.91 -23.84 -4.18
N MET A 229 3.70 -24.21 -2.92
CA MET A 229 2.39 -24.08 -2.29
C MET A 229 2.22 -22.65 -1.77
N SER A 230 1.93 -21.74 -2.70
CA SER A 230 1.74 -20.32 -2.42
C SER A 230 0.54 -20.05 -1.51
N PRO A 231 0.49 -18.90 -0.81
CA PRO A 231 -0.72 -18.44 -0.12
C PRO A 231 -1.97 -18.52 -1.00
N PHE A 232 -1.88 -18.11 -2.27
CA PHE A 232 -2.98 -18.25 -3.23
C PHE A 232 -3.39 -19.70 -3.42
N ALA A 233 -2.44 -20.60 -3.67
CA ALA A 233 -2.72 -22.02 -3.84
C ALA A 233 -3.39 -22.63 -2.59
N LYS A 234 -2.91 -22.29 -1.39
CA LYS A 234 -3.52 -22.73 -0.12
C LYS A 234 -4.97 -22.25 -0.02
N ASN A 235 -5.24 -20.98 -0.34
CA ASN A 235 -6.58 -20.40 -0.30
C ASN A 235 -7.51 -21.01 -1.36
N ALA A 236 -7.01 -21.21 -2.59
CA ALA A 236 -7.75 -21.86 -3.67
C ALA A 236 -8.22 -23.27 -3.27
N ASN A 237 -7.31 -24.08 -2.71
CA ASN A 237 -7.62 -25.43 -2.23
C ASN A 237 -8.62 -25.42 -1.07
N ALA A 238 -8.50 -24.47 -0.14
CA ALA A 238 -9.45 -24.31 0.96
C ALA A 238 -10.87 -23.96 0.46
N MET A 239 -10.97 -23.26 -0.67
CA MET A 239 -12.24 -22.94 -1.35
C MET A 239 -12.73 -24.05 -2.30
N GLY A 240 -12.03 -25.18 -2.38
CA GLY A 240 -12.40 -26.34 -3.19
C GLY A 240 -11.90 -26.31 -4.64
N TYR A 241 -11.02 -25.37 -5.00
CA TYR A 241 -10.35 -25.36 -6.31
C TYR A 241 -9.07 -26.20 -6.25
N HIS A 242 -8.78 -26.97 -7.30
CA HIS A 242 -7.51 -27.67 -7.43
C HIS A 242 -6.46 -26.77 -8.08
N TYR A 243 -5.54 -26.22 -7.27
CA TYR A 243 -4.47 -25.34 -7.74
C TYR A 243 -3.15 -25.67 -7.02
N THR A 244 -2.02 -25.55 -7.72
CA THR A 244 -0.66 -25.71 -7.18
C THR A 244 0.26 -24.76 -7.94
N GLY A 245 1.27 -24.22 -7.25
CA GLY A 245 2.21 -23.25 -7.80
C GLY A 245 2.05 -21.85 -7.22
N GLY A 246 3.00 -20.99 -7.54
CA GLY A 246 2.84 -19.54 -7.44
C GLY A 246 1.83 -18.99 -8.44
N LYS A 247 1.37 -17.77 -8.18
CA LYS A 247 0.55 -16.96 -9.08
C LYS A 247 1.42 -15.84 -9.65
N GLU A 248 2.03 -16.06 -10.81
CA GLU A 248 2.83 -15.02 -11.48
C GLU A 248 1.95 -13.80 -11.79
N ASP A 249 2.33 -12.62 -11.29
CA ASP A 249 1.58 -11.36 -11.46
C ASP A 249 2.50 -10.13 -11.48
N ASP A 250 1.93 -8.94 -11.70
CA ASP A 250 2.61 -7.70 -11.32
C ASP A 250 2.81 -7.69 -9.80
N VAL A 251 3.98 -7.29 -9.33
CA VAL A 251 4.29 -7.21 -7.91
C VAL A 251 4.74 -5.81 -7.56
N THR A 252 3.99 -5.15 -6.67
CA THR A 252 4.30 -3.81 -6.18
C THR A 252 4.30 -3.77 -4.66
N VAL A 253 5.37 -3.21 -4.09
CA VAL A 253 5.55 -3.07 -2.65
C VAL A 253 6.01 -1.66 -2.32
N VAL A 254 5.32 -1.02 -1.37
CA VAL A 254 5.73 0.22 -0.73
C VAL A 254 5.94 -0.03 0.75
N VAL A 255 7.14 0.25 1.25
CA VAL A 255 7.49 0.18 2.68
C VAL A 255 7.78 1.57 3.20
N ALA A 256 7.20 1.95 4.33
CA ALA A 256 7.50 3.22 4.97
C ALA A 256 7.57 3.10 6.50
N GLN A 257 8.56 3.75 7.11
CA GLN A 257 8.70 3.87 8.54
C GLN A 257 8.35 5.28 9.00
N LEU A 258 7.57 5.38 10.07
CA LEU A 258 7.23 6.65 10.69
C LEU A 258 8.42 7.24 11.43
N THR A 259 8.70 8.51 11.16
CA THR A 259 9.69 9.31 11.88
C THR A 259 9.05 10.59 12.37
N ARG A 260 9.73 11.27 13.29
CA ARG A 260 9.37 12.63 13.69
C ARG A 260 9.50 13.60 12.51
N LEU A 261 8.68 14.65 12.53
CA LEU A 261 8.65 15.70 11.51
C LEU A 261 9.97 16.48 11.36
N ASP A 262 10.85 16.46 12.38
CA ASP A 262 12.18 17.07 12.34
C ASP A 262 13.24 16.19 11.66
N VAL A 263 12.89 14.95 11.30
CA VAL A 263 13.77 14.03 10.56
C VAL A 263 13.51 14.20 9.07
N GLU A 264 14.52 14.68 8.33
CA GLU A 264 14.44 14.90 6.89
C GLU A 264 14.04 13.62 6.15
N PRO A 265 13.00 13.66 5.29
CA PRO A 265 12.56 12.48 4.56
C PRO A 265 13.56 12.07 3.47
N ASN A 266 13.79 10.76 3.30
CA ASN A 266 14.65 10.27 2.22
C ASN A 266 14.00 10.43 0.83
N ALA A 267 14.80 10.52 -0.22
CA ALA A 267 14.27 10.46 -1.59
C ALA A 267 13.63 9.09 -1.87
N CYS A 268 12.48 9.09 -2.54
CA CYS A 268 11.77 7.90 -3.00
C CYS A 268 10.91 8.30 -4.20
N PRO A 269 10.83 7.49 -5.28
CA PRO A 269 9.87 7.74 -6.36
C PRO A 269 8.47 7.87 -5.79
N GLY A 270 7.76 8.91 -6.18
CA GLY A 270 6.43 9.18 -5.65
C GLY A 270 5.31 8.48 -6.42
N LEU A 271 5.59 7.98 -7.63
CA LEU A 271 4.67 7.23 -8.49
C LEU A 271 5.43 6.15 -9.25
N ILE A 272 4.72 5.09 -9.67
CA ILE A 272 5.31 4.00 -10.46
C ILE A 272 5.92 4.47 -11.78
N THR A 273 5.37 5.51 -12.40
CA THR A 273 5.89 6.06 -13.66
C THR A 273 7.27 6.68 -13.48
N GLU A 274 7.57 7.22 -12.30
CA GLU A 274 8.89 7.74 -11.96
C GLU A 274 9.89 6.58 -11.75
N LEU A 275 9.46 5.51 -11.08
CA LEU A 275 10.29 4.33 -10.83
C LEU A 275 10.66 3.60 -12.14
N LEU A 276 9.68 3.35 -12.99
CA LEU A 276 9.82 2.56 -14.21
C LEU A 276 10.18 3.40 -15.45
N ASN A 277 10.41 4.71 -15.30
CA ASN A 277 10.68 5.67 -16.38
C ASN A 277 9.60 5.63 -17.49
N LEU A 278 8.33 5.53 -17.11
CA LEU A 278 7.22 5.46 -18.04
C LEU A 278 6.73 6.85 -18.44
N PRO A 279 6.16 7.03 -19.64
CA PRO A 279 5.58 8.30 -20.05
C PRO A 279 4.46 8.75 -19.10
N THR A 280 4.51 9.99 -18.64
CA THR A 280 3.41 10.61 -17.89
C THR A 280 2.35 11.09 -18.88
N GLY A 281 1.38 10.23 -19.19
CA GLY A 281 0.22 10.56 -20.04
C GLY A 281 -0.69 11.65 -19.48
#